data_AF-A0A841VTZ0-F1
#
_entry.id   AF-A0A841VTZ0-F1
#
_cell.length_a   1.000
_cell.length_b   1.000
_cell.length_c   1.000
_cell.angle_alpha   90.00
_cell.angle_beta   90.00
_cell.angle_gamma   90.00
#
_symmetry.space_group_name_H-M   'P 1'
#
loop_
_entity.id
_entity.type
_entity.pdbx_description
1 polymer ?
#
loop_
_entity_poly.entity_id
_entity_poly.type
_entity_poly.pdbx_seq_one_letter_code
_entity_poly.pdbx_strand_id
1 'polypeptide(L)'
;METEQQQRESINTSLSQGTLALEGVDANLPKLPPASEPESQWQQISRQVSQFLEKLPAYLGRFFQDYKQPLITVALILAAIVTAKLVLALLDAINDIPLLSPLFELVGIGYASWFIFRYLLKASTRQELAEEIQSLKNQFVGE
;
A
#
# COMPACT_ATOMS: atom_id res chain seq x y z
N MET A 1 -25.11 23.77 65.44
CA MET A 1 -25.87 22.65 66.04
C MET A 1 -25.67 21.47 65.11
N GLU A 2 -24.82 20.56 65.56
CA GLU A 2 -24.47 19.29 64.91
C GLU A 2 -25.67 18.35 64.84
N THR A 3 -25.65 17.40 63.91
CA THR A 3 -26.05 16.01 64.17
C THR A 3 -25.48 15.12 63.08
N GLU A 4 -24.51 14.30 63.49
CA GLU A 4 -24.09 13.08 62.81
C GLU A 4 -25.04 11.90 63.13
N GLN A 5 -24.82 10.79 62.41
CA GLN A 5 -25.17 9.39 62.72
C GLN A 5 -26.60 8.94 62.33
N GLN A 6 -26.86 7.74 61.82
CA GLN A 6 -26.13 6.47 61.95
C GLN A 6 -26.61 5.46 60.88
N GLN A 7 -25.65 4.88 60.15
CA GLN A 7 -25.49 3.47 59.81
C GLN A 7 -26.73 2.62 59.43
N ARG A 8 -26.80 2.25 58.14
CA ARG A 8 -27.76 1.26 57.61
C ARG A 8 -27.37 -0.17 58.01
N GLU A 9 -28.40 -0.86 58.45
CA GLU A 9 -28.46 -2.18 59.04
C GLU A 9 -28.20 -3.31 58.03
N SER A 10 -27.55 -4.35 58.54
CA SER A 10 -27.18 -5.60 57.89
C SER A 10 -28.38 -6.48 57.51
N ILE A 11 -28.38 -7.07 56.32
CA ILE A 11 -29.21 -8.26 56.05
C ILE A 11 -28.36 -9.33 55.36
N ASN A 12 -27.88 -10.27 56.17
CA ASN A 12 -27.31 -11.54 55.72
C ASN A 12 -28.42 -12.39 55.10
N THR A 13 -28.26 -12.82 53.85
CA THR A 13 -29.15 -13.80 53.23
C THR A 13 -28.64 -15.20 53.55
N SER A 14 -29.35 -15.85 54.48
CA SER A 14 -29.27 -17.29 54.75
C SER A 14 -29.86 -18.05 53.56
N LEU A 15 -29.09 -18.98 52.97
CA LEU A 15 -29.64 -19.95 52.01
C LEU A 15 -29.22 -21.36 52.39
N SER A 16 -30.07 -21.91 53.26
CA SER A 16 -30.50 -23.30 53.45
C SER A 16 -29.62 -24.41 52.83
N GLN A 17 -29.01 -25.21 53.71
CA GLN A 17 -28.48 -26.54 53.40
C GLN A 17 -29.65 -27.50 53.15
N GLY A 18 -29.78 -27.97 51.90
CA GLY A 18 -30.63 -29.10 51.53
C GLY A 18 -29.76 -30.27 51.10
N THR A 19 -29.50 -31.19 52.02
CA THR A 19 -28.92 -32.51 51.76
C THR A 19 -30.01 -33.45 51.24
N LEU A 20 -29.93 -33.86 49.97
CA LEU A 20 -30.56 -35.10 49.50
C LEU A 20 -29.61 -35.79 48.52
N ALA A 21 -29.16 -36.97 48.91
CA ALA A 21 -28.38 -37.89 48.10
C ALA A 21 -29.26 -38.50 47.00
N LEU A 22 -28.77 -38.48 45.76
CA LEU A 22 -29.19 -39.39 44.70
C LEU A 22 -27.95 -39.97 44.02
N GLU A 23 -27.60 -41.15 44.53
CA GLU A 23 -27.14 -42.35 43.86
C GLU A 23 -26.96 -42.29 42.32
N GLY A 24 -25.73 -42.55 41.86
CA GLY A 24 -25.45 -43.30 40.63
C GLY A 24 -25.78 -42.64 39.28
N VAL A 25 -24.99 -41.66 38.84
CA VAL A 25 -24.79 -41.40 37.41
C VAL A 25 -23.30 -41.28 37.15
N ASP A 26 -22.74 -42.29 36.48
CA ASP A 26 -21.39 -42.31 35.92
C ASP A 26 -21.16 -41.06 35.05
N ALA A 27 -20.50 -40.06 35.62
CA ALA A 27 -20.08 -38.86 34.92
C ALA A 27 -18.82 -39.13 34.09
N ASN A 28 -18.90 -40.03 33.11
CA ASN A 28 -17.95 -40.09 31.99
C ASN A 28 -18.45 -39.20 30.84
N LEU A 29 -18.70 -37.93 31.13
CA LEU A 29 -18.62 -36.92 30.07
C LEU A 29 -17.13 -36.79 29.72
N PRO A 30 -16.74 -36.80 28.42
CA PRO A 30 -15.41 -36.35 28.04
C PRO A 30 -15.29 -34.89 28.47
N LYS A 31 -14.68 -34.69 29.62
CA LYS A 31 -14.36 -33.38 30.18
C LYS A 31 -13.45 -32.73 29.15
N LEU A 32 -13.91 -31.61 28.57
CA LEU A 32 -13.09 -30.80 27.67
C LEU A 32 -11.70 -30.62 28.31
N PRO A 33 -10.61 -30.80 27.57
CA PRO A 33 -9.27 -30.65 28.12
C PRO A 33 -9.15 -29.28 28.82
N PRO A 34 -8.43 -29.19 29.95
CA PRO A 34 -8.35 -27.97 30.72
C PRO A 34 -7.83 -26.84 29.84
N ALA A 35 -8.64 -25.80 29.66
CA ALA A 35 -8.25 -24.58 28.99
C ALA A 35 -7.33 -23.78 29.90
N SER A 36 -6.05 -24.15 30.00
CA SER A 36 -4.96 -23.24 30.41
C SER A 36 -3.59 -23.92 30.34
N GLU A 37 -2.89 -23.72 29.23
CA GLU A 37 -1.45 -23.41 29.29
C GLU A 37 -1.14 -22.26 28.30
N PRO A 38 -1.63 -21.03 28.57
CA PRO A 38 -1.26 -19.88 27.74
C PRO A 38 0.26 -19.70 27.74
N GLU A 39 0.93 -19.85 28.89
CA GLU A 39 2.38 -19.72 29.02
C GLU A 39 3.18 -20.69 28.11
N SER A 40 2.80 -21.98 28.02
CA SER A 40 3.55 -22.98 27.25
C SER A 40 3.32 -22.84 25.73
N GLN A 41 2.09 -22.49 25.33
CA GLN A 41 1.72 -22.31 23.92
C GLN A 41 2.24 -20.98 23.35
N TRP A 42 2.20 -19.88 24.12
CA TRP A 42 2.78 -18.60 23.71
C TRP A 42 4.30 -18.67 23.53
N GLN A 43 4.98 -19.47 24.33
CA GLN A 43 6.41 -19.73 24.16
C GLN A 43 6.72 -20.54 22.90
N GLN A 44 5.83 -21.43 22.46
CA GLN A 44 6.00 -22.17 21.21
C GLN A 44 5.72 -21.28 20.00
N ILE A 45 4.65 -20.47 20.08
CA ILE A 45 4.30 -19.49 19.05
C ILE A 45 5.42 -18.46 18.90
N SER A 46 5.97 -17.95 20.00
CA SER A 46 7.07 -16.97 19.94
C SER A 46 8.35 -17.56 19.36
N ARG A 47 8.68 -18.83 19.68
CA ARG A 47 9.83 -19.53 19.08
C ARG A 47 9.63 -19.76 17.58
N GLN A 48 8.43 -20.20 17.18
CA GLN A 48 8.10 -20.42 15.77
C GLN A 48 8.13 -19.11 14.97
N VAL A 49 7.61 -18.02 15.55
CA VAL A 49 7.65 -16.68 14.96
C VAL A 49 9.09 -16.17 14.89
N SER A 50 9.90 -16.31 15.94
CA SER A 50 11.32 -15.93 15.92
C SER A 50 12.06 -16.65 14.79
N GLN A 51 11.89 -17.97 14.68
CA GLN A 51 12.53 -18.77 13.64
C GLN A 51 12.07 -18.40 12.22
N PHE A 52 10.82 -17.98 12.06
CA PHE A 52 10.31 -17.47 10.79
C PHE A 52 10.83 -16.05 10.50
N LEU A 53 10.84 -15.17 11.50
CA LEU A 53 11.32 -13.79 11.41
C LEU A 53 12.83 -13.72 11.14
N GLU A 54 13.63 -14.61 11.74
CA GLU A 54 15.06 -14.75 11.48
C GLU A 54 15.33 -15.11 10.01
N LYS A 55 14.43 -15.87 9.40
CA LYS A 55 14.51 -16.25 7.98
C LYS A 55 13.86 -15.25 7.04
N LEU A 56 13.02 -14.35 7.54
CA LEU A 56 12.32 -13.30 6.79
C LEU A 56 13.29 -12.44 5.95
N PRO A 57 14.38 -11.87 6.50
CA PRO A 57 15.32 -11.09 5.69
C PRO A 57 15.98 -11.95 4.60
N ALA A 58 16.25 -13.23 4.86
CA ALA A 58 16.79 -14.15 3.87
C ALA A 58 15.77 -14.51 2.77
N TYR A 59 14.47 -14.56 3.07
CA TYR A 59 13.42 -14.76 2.08
C TYR A 59 13.16 -13.50 1.25
N LEU A 60 13.09 -12.32 1.87
CA LEU A 60 12.94 -11.04 1.17
C LEU A 60 14.16 -10.74 0.30
N GLY A 61 15.36 -11.04 0.80
CA GLY A 61 16.60 -10.90 0.05
C GLY A 61 16.60 -11.75 -1.21
N ARG A 62 16.28 -13.04 -1.09
CA ARG A 62 16.18 -13.97 -2.23
C ARG A 62 15.08 -13.57 -3.20
N PHE A 63 13.89 -13.27 -2.70
CA PHE A 63 12.79 -12.79 -3.55
C PHE A 63 13.16 -11.52 -4.30
N PHE A 64 13.69 -10.50 -3.61
CA PHE A 64 14.07 -9.27 -4.29
C PHE A 64 15.18 -9.53 -5.30
N GLN A 65 16.15 -10.39 -5.00
CA GLN A 65 17.27 -10.72 -5.88
C GLN A 65 16.87 -11.55 -7.10
N ASP A 66 16.05 -12.59 -6.93
CA ASP A 66 15.57 -13.48 -8.00
C ASP A 66 14.53 -12.78 -8.88
N TYR A 67 13.75 -11.86 -8.31
CA TYR A 67 12.68 -11.14 -9.02
C TYR A 67 13.04 -9.70 -9.36
N LYS A 68 14.31 -9.26 -9.28
CA LYS A 68 14.70 -7.86 -9.60
C LYS A 68 14.19 -7.42 -10.96
N GLN A 69 14.45 -8.25 -11.98
CA GLN A 69 14.11 -7.91 -13.37
C GLN A 69 12.59 -7.79 -13.58
N PRO A 70 11.75 -8.78 -13.23
CA PRO A 70 10.31 -8.62 -13.36
C PRO A 70 9.73 -7.55 -12.43
N LEU A 71 10.27 -7.35 -11.22
CA LEU A 71 9.84 -6.27 -10.33
C LEU A 71 10.08 -4.90 -10.95
N ILE A 72 11.25 -4.68 -11.56
CA ILE A 72 11.55 -3.42 -12.26
C ILE A 72 10.59 -3.25 -13.44
N THR A 73 10.31 -4.30 -14.21
CA THR A 73 9.34 -4.22 -15.31
C THR A 73 7.94 -3.84 -14.82
N VAL A 74 7.44 -4.50 -13.78
CA VAL A 74 6.13 -4.17 -13.19
C VAL A 74 6.14 -2.76 -12.62
N ALA A 75 7.22 -2.36 -11.93
CA ALA A 75 7.38 -1.02 -11.40
C ALA A 75 7.39 0.04 -12.52
N LEU A 76 8.04 -0.23 -13.66
CA LEU A 76 8.04 0.65 -14.83
C LEU A 76 6.66 0.73 -15.47
N ILE A 77 5.92 -0.38 -15.57
CA ILE A 77 4.54 -0.37 -16.07
C ILE A 77 3.65 0.46 -15.16
N LEU A 78 3.73 0.24 -13.84
CA LEU A 78 2.99 1.02 -12.86
C LEU A 78 3.36 2.50 -12.92
N ALA A 79 4.66 2.81 -13.00
CA ALA A 79 5.15 4.17 -13.16
C ALA A 79 4.58 4.81 -14.43
N ALA A 80 4.62 4.11 -15.57
CA ALA A 80 4.05 4.59 -16.82
C ALA A 80 2.54 4.89 -16.71
N ILE A 81 1.79 4.03 -16.03
CA ILE A 81 0.35 4.24 -15.79
C ILE A 81 0.13 5.49 -14.92
N VAL A 82 0.88 5.63 -13.82
CA VAL A 82 0.79 6.79 -12.93
C VAL A 82 1.17 8.07 -13.66
N THR A 83 2.26 8.06 -14.43
CA THR A 83 2.68 9.19 -15.26
C THR A 83 1.61 9.56 -16.28
N ALA A 84 1.03 8.58 -16.97
CA ALA A 84 -0.05 8.84 -17.92
C ALA A 84 -1.27 9.47 -17.22
N LYS A 85 -1.65 8.98 -16.03
CA LYS A 85 -2.74 9.59 -15.23
C LYS A 85 -2.41 11.00 -14.80
N LEU A 86 -1.16 11.28 -14.40
CA LEU A 86 -0.71 12.61 -14.03
C LEU A 86 -0.78 13.57 -15.21
N VAL A 87 -0.34 13.16 -16.39
CA VAL A 87 -0.43 13.96 -17.63
C VAL A 87 -1.89 14.26 -17.97
N LEU A 88 -2.78 13.26 -17.89
CA LEU A 88 -4.21 13.44 -18.11
C LEU A 88 -4.81 14.43 -17.10
N ALA A 89 -4.51 14.27 -15.81
CA ALA A 89 -4.99 15.17 -14.77
C ALA A 89 -4.48 16.61 -14.94
N LEU A 90 -3.23 16.78 -15.41
CA LEU A 90 -2.69 18.08 -15.75
C LEU A 90 -3.42 18.70 -16.94
N LEU A 91 -3.72 17.91 -17.98
CA LEU A 91 -4.49 18.37 -19.13
C LEU A 91 -5.90 18.79 -18.72
N ASP A 92 -6.57 18.01 -17.87
CA ASP A 92 -7.88 18.35 -17.30
C ASP A 92 -7.81 19.68 -16.52
N ALA A 93 -6.82 19.85 -15.64
CA ALA A 93 -6.64 21.08 -14.87
C ALA A 93 -6.34 22.32 -15.74
N ILE A 94 -5.60 22.14 -16.84
CA ILE A 94 -5.36 23.20 -17.83
C ILE A 94 -6.67 23.59 -18.54
N ASN A 95 -7.48 22.61 -18.90
CA ASN A 95 -8.76 22.83 -19.59
C ASN A 95 -9.80 23.50 -18.69
N ASP A 96 -9.73 23.28 -17.37
CA ASP A 96 -10.58 23.95 -16.38
C ASP A 96 -10.26 25.45 -16.24
N ILE A 97 -9.09 25.91 -16.72
CA ILE A 97 -8.71 27.33 -16.72
C ILE A 97 -9.08 27.94 -18.08
N PRO A 98 -10.09 28.83 -18.15
CA PRO A 98 -10.73 29.26 -19.41
C PRO A 98 -9.84 30.04 -20.38
N LEU A 99 -8.60 30.37 -20.00
CA LEU A 99 -7.61 31.04 -20.86
C LEU A 99 -6.40 30.17 -21.21
N LEU A 100 -6.05 29.15 -20.42
CA LEU A 100 -4.82 28.39 -20.68
C LEU A 100 -4.96 27.44 -21.86
N SER A 101 -6.10 26.75 -21.97
CA SER A 101 -6.38 25.87 -23.12
C SER A 101 -6.24 26.60 -24.47
N PRO A 102 -6.96 27.72 -24.74
CA PRO A 102 -6.83 28.41 -26.02
C PRO A 102 -5.44 29.05 -26.23
N LEU A 103 -4.74 29.43 -25.16
CA LEU A 103 -3.36 29.93 -25.28
C LEU A 103 -2.39 28.82 -25.72
N PHE A 104 -2.48 27.62 -25.15
CA PHE A 104 -1.63 26.50 -25.57
C PHE A 104 -1.96 26.03 -26.98
N GLU A 105 -3.22 26.07 -27.39
CA GLU A 105 -3.60 25.81 -28.77
C GLU A 105 -2.96 26.82 -29.73
N LEU A 106 -3.04 28.12 -29.41
CA LEU A 106 -2.43 29.17 -30.22
C LEU A 106 -0.91 29.07 -30.27
N VAL A 107 -0.26 28.78 -29.13
CA VAL A 107 1.19 28.55 -29.06
C VAL A 107 1.57 27.32 -29.90
N GLY A 108 0.80 26.23 -29.80
CA GLY A 108 1.01 25.01 -30.56
C GLY A 108 0.92 25.25 -32.06
N ILE A 109 -0.13 25.91 -32.53
CA ILE A 109 -0.32 26.27 -33.94
C ILE A 109 0.79 27.23 -34.40
N GLY A 110 1.13 28.23 -33.59
CA GLY A 110 2.20 29.18 -33.89
C GLY A 110 3.55 28.50 -34.07
N TYR A 111 3.92 27.62 -33.13
CA TYR A 111 5.18 26.90 -33.18
C TYR A 111 5.21 25.88 -34.32
N ALA A 112 4.12 25.13 -34.54
CA ALA A 112 4.01 24.19 -35.64
C ALA A 112 4.13 24.90 -37.00
N SER A 113 3.44 26.02 -37.19
CA SER A 113 3.50 26.82 -38.42
C SER A 113 4.90 27.36 -38.65
N TRP A 114 5.54 27.91 -37.61
CA TRP A 114 6.92 28.39 -37.67
C TRP A 114 7.91 27.26 -37.99
N PHE A 115 7.76 26.10 -37.34
CA PHE A 115 8.61 24.94 -37.57
C PHE A 115 8.51 24.42 -38.99
N ILE A 116 7.28 24.26 -39.51
CA ILE A 116 7.05 23.83 -40.90
C ILE A 116 7.71 24.81 -41.87
N PHE A 117 7.46 26.11 -41.68
CA PHE A 117 8.01 27.14 -42.55
C PHE A 117 9.55 27.18 -42.52
N ARG A 118 10.16 27.05 -41.33
CA ARG A 118 11.61 27.15 -41.13
C ARG A 118 12.37 25.89 -41.53
N TYR A 119 11.82 24.71 -41.29
CA TYR A 119 12.58 23.47 -41.41
C TYR A 119 12.09 22.56 -42.54
N LEU A 120 10.78 22.51 -42.82
CA LEU A 120 10.22 21.51 -43.73
C LEU A 120 10.11 21.99 -45.20
N LEU A 121 9.98 23.28 -45.47
CA LEU A 121 9.76 23.77 -46.85
C LEU A 121 10.98 23.67 -47.76
N LYS A 122 12.17 24.02 -47.27
CA LYS A 122 13.40 24.05 -48.10
C LYS A 122 14.20 22.76 -47.95
N ALA A 123 14.81 22.31 -49.05
CA ALA A 123 15.65 21.12 -49.03
C ALA A 123 16.86 21.25 -48.09
N SER A 124 17.52 22.41 -48.10
CA SER A 124 18.67 22.70 -47.23
C SER A 124 18.29 22.65 -45.74
N THR A 125 17.13 23.16 -45.36
CA THR A 125 16.69 23.19 -43.95
C THR A 125 16.19 21.83 -43.47
N ARG A 126 15.67 21.00 -44.37
CA ARG A 126 15.36 19.60 -44.06
C ARG A 126 16.63 18.79 -43.81
N GLN A 127 17.69 19.07 -44.57
CA GLN A 127 18.98 18.40 -44.42
C GLN A 127 19.67 18.82 -43.10
N GLU A 128 19.67 20.12 -42.79
CA GLU A 128 20.11 20.67 -41.49
C GLU A 128 19.37 19.97 -40.32
N LEU A 129 18.03 19.88 -40.38
CA LEU A 129 17.24 19.22 -39.35
C LEU A 129 17.57 17.72 -39.21
N ALA A 130 17.79 17.01 -40.32
CA ALA A 130 18.14 15.60 -40.29
C ALA A 130 19.51 15.36 -39.62
N GLU A 131 20.50 16.23 -39.92
CA GLU A 131 21.82 16.19 -39.29
C GLU A 131 21.75 16.50 -37.79
N GLU A 132 20.94 17.48 -37.39
CA GLU A 132 20.69 17.79 -35.97
C GLU A 132 20.04 16.62 -35.23
N ILE A 133 19.00 16.01 -35.80
CA ILE A 133 18.35 14.83 -35.22
C ILE A 133 19.33 13.67 -35.08
N GLN A 134 20.18 13.45 -36.09
CA GLN A 134 21.20 12.41 -36.05
C GLN A 134 22.24 12.69 -34.95
N SER A 135 22.72 13.93 -34.83
CA SER A 135 23.62 14.34 -33.74
C SER A 135 23.00 14.12 -32.35
N LEU A 136 21.73 14.47 -32.17
CA LEU A 136 21.02 14.25 -30.91
C LEU A 136 20.87 12.76 -30.61
N LYS A 137 20.46 11.95 -31.60
CA LYS A 137 20.36 10.50 -31.45
C LYS A 137 21.69 9.89 -31.01
N ASN A 138 22.78 10.29 -31.65
CA ASN A 138 24.12 9.79 -31.34
C ASN A 138 24.55 10.16 -29.90
N GLN A 139 24.13 11.32 -29.38
CA GLN A 139 24.41 11.73 -28.00
C GLN A 139 23.68 10.88 -26.95
N PHE A 140 22.44 10.46 -27.21
CA PHE A 140 21.65 9.69 -26.24
C PHE A 140 21.82 8.17 -26.37
N VAL A 141 22.00 7.68 -27.59
CA VAL A 141 22.01 6.24 -27.90
C VAL A 141 23.42 5.70 -28.14
N GLY A 142 24.40 6.56 -28.49
CA GLY A 142 25.80 6.17 -28.60
C GLY A 142 26.16 5.32 -29.82
N GLU A 143 25.48 5.51 -30.96
CA GLU A 143 25.82 4.92 -32.27
C GLU A 143 26.09 6.00 -33.33
#